data_AF-A0A2U1S3G9-F1
#
_entry.id   AF-A0A2U1S3G9-F1
#
_cell.length_a   1.000
_cell.length_b   1.000
_cell.length_c   1.000
_cell.angle_alpha   90.00
_cell.angle_beta   90.00
_cell.angle_gamma   90.00
#
_symmetry.space_group_name_H-M   'P 1'
#
loop_
_entity.id
_entity.type
_entity.pdbx_description
1 polymer ?
#
loop_
_entity_poly.entity_id
_entity_poly.type
_entity_poly.pdbx_seq_one_letter_code
_entity_poly.pdbx_strand_id
1 'polypeptide(L)'
;MLYMKNWSIRTRVLLAFFAILVPFLGFTGIAALHYGILMHSFVRTQETETGGLKRTSEIMAAADGLISAIEEQLAGKGRQAQRRVQSQLMHLHESFKALETTSMEGAEERQLIGVLRDLMPRLEAFGRELAATPSPAARDVSGRVGALIRLHDQVDTAVHRLMEIHVRKIDAAILGVSDVSQQVIFVTIVTLIISGVMAVGISIPLAHWLSRPIVALAQGSRRLAEGDLSHRVEVASGGELGETAQAFNVMAERLERSAIENAALYGAVRQRADRIAAINRLTRIVS
;
A
#
# COMPACT_ATOMS: atom_id res chain seq x y z
N MET A 1 7.49 23.20 26.97
CA MET A 1 6.71 23.85 25.87
C MET A 1 7.07 25.34 25.67
N LEU A 2 8.24 25.83 26.14
CA LEU A 2 8.60 27.27 26.15
C LEU A 2 9.44 27.76 24.95
N TYR A 3 9.85 26.88 24.02
CA TYR A 3 10.82 27.24 22.97
C TYR A 3 10.21 27.66 21.62
N MET A 4 8.89 27.57 21.46
CA MET A 4 8.24 27.84 20.15
C MET A 4 7.81 29.28 19.95
N LYS A 5 7.87 30.15 20.97
CA LYS A 5 7.27 31.50 20.93
C LYS A 5 7.86 32.40 19.83
N ASN A 6 9.10 32.17 19.40
CA ASN A 6 9.84 33.04 18.47
C ASN A 6 9.96 32.49 17.04
N TRP A 7 9.36 31.33 16.71
CA TRP A 7 9.47 30.79 15.35
C TRP A 7 8.72 31.62 14.32
N SER A 8 9.31 31.77 13.13
CA SER A 8 8.66 32.38 11.95
C SER A 8 7.37 31.65 11.56
N ILE A 9 6.46 32.37 10.91
CA ILE A 9 5.21 31.81 10.37
C ILE A 9 5.55 30.64 9.43
N ARG A 10 6.53 30.85 8.54
CA ARG A 10 6.98 29.83 7.58
C ARG A 10 7.40 28.54 8.29
N THR A 11 8.22 28.62 9.33
CA THR A 11 8.71 27.42 10.03
C THR A 11 7.57 26.67 10.73
N ARG A 12 6.64 27.38 11.38
CA ARG A 12 5.50 26.74 12.05
C ARG A 12 4.55 26.08 11.06
N VAL A 13 4.25 26.76 9.95
CA VAL A 13 3.40 26.21 8.89
C VAL A 13 4.05 24.98 8.28
N LEU A 14 5.33 25.03 7.94
CA LEU A 14 6.06 23.87 7.43
C LEU A 14 6.05 22.70 8.42
N LEU A 15 6.26 22.96 9.71
CA LEU A 15 6.24 21.91 10.72
C LEU A 15 4.84 21.32 10.93
N ALA A 16 3.78 22.13 10.85
CA ALA A 16 2.40 21.63 10.86
C ALA A 16 2.13 20.74 9.64
N PHE A 17 2.59 21.14 8.45
CA PHE A 17 2.51 20.31 7.25
C PHE A 17 3.28 18.99 7.41
N PHE A 18 4.53 19.04 7.87
CA PHE A 18 5.34 17.83 8.09
C PHE A 18 4.75 16.93 9.18
N ALA A 19 4.18 17.51 10.24
CA ALA A 19 3.53 16.75 11.31
C ALA A 19 2.30 15.96 10.82
N ILE A 20 1.66 16.38 9.73
CA ILE A 20 0.56 15.63 9.09
C ILE A 20 1.12 14.69 8.02
N LEU A 21 1.99 15.20 7.16
CA LEU A 21 2.45 14.50 5.96
C LEU A 21 3.37 13.31 6.28
N VAL A 22 4.31 13.47 7.22
CA VAL A 22 5.29 12.42 7.53
C VAL A 22 4.61 11.18 8.12
N PRO A 23 3.74 11.29 9.14
CA PRO A 23 3.00 10.12 9.61
C PRO A 23 2.10 9.52 8.54
N PHE A 24 1.40 10.34 7.76
CA PHE A 24 0.54 9.85 6.68
C PHE A 24 1.32 9.01 5.65
N LEU A 25 2.45 9.53 5.16
CA LEU A 25 3.33 8.80 4.24
C LEU A 25 3.94 7.57 4.91
N GLY A 26 4.32 7.67 6.18
CA GLY A 26 4.85 6.54 6.95
C GLY A 26 3.83 5.41 7.09
N PHE A 27 2.61 5.71 7.52
CA PHE A 27 1.54 4.73 7.64
C PHE A 27 1.16 4.12 6.30
N THR A 28 1.02 4.95 5.26
CA THR A 28 0.71 4.48 3.90
C THR A 28 1.82 3.57 3.37
N GLY A 29 3.09 3.94 3.59
CA GLY A 29 4.25 3.13 3.20
C GLY A 29 4.31 1.80 3.93
N ILE A 30 4.10 1.79 5.26
CA ILE A 30 4.06 0.55 6.05
C ILE A 30 2.92 -0.37 5.58
N ALA A 31 1.72 0.18 5.37
CA ALA A 31 0.58 -0.57 4.87
C ALA A 31 0.86 -1.17 3.48
N ALA A 32 1.45 -0.38 2.57
CA ALA A 32 1.83 -0.84 1.23
C ALA A 32 2.90 -1.93 1.26
N LEU A 33 3.93 -1.79 2.10
CA LEU A 33 4.97 -2.81 2.27
C LEU A 33 4.40 -4.11 2.85
N HIS A 34 3.57 -4.01 3.87
CA HIS A 34 2.92 -5.17 4.47
C HIS A 34 2.03 -5.90 3.47
N TYR A 35 1.21 -5.17 2.71
CA TYR A 35 0.42 -5.72 1.62
C TYR A 35 1.29 -6.38 0.54
N GLY A 36 2.38 -5.74 0.13
CA GLY A 36 3.31 -6.28 -0.87
C GLY A 36 3.94 -7.60 -0.43
N ILE A 37 4.36 -7.72 0.82
CA ILE A 37 4.93 -8.96 1.39
C ILE A 37 3.88 -10.09 1.36
N LEU A 38 2.67 -9.80 1.82
CA LEU A 38 1.58 -10.77 1.86
C LEU A 38 1.17 -11.21 0.45
N MET A 39 0.96 -10.26 -0.45
CA MET A 39 0.58 -10.54 -1.84
C MET A 39 1.66 -11.34 -2.57
N HIS A 40 2.94 -11.01 -2.36
CA HIS A 40 4.04 -11.76 -2.95
C HIS A 40 4.08 -13.21 -2.42
N SER A 41 3.85 -13.43 -1.12
CA SER A 41 3.76 -14.78 -0.56
C SER A 41 2.59 -15.57 -1.16
N PHE A 42 1.42 -14.94 -1.30
CA PHE A 42 0.24 -15.54 -1.90
C PHE A 42 0.46 -15.93 -3.36
N VAL A 43 0.93 -15.00 -4.20
CA VAL A 43 1.19 -15.24 -5.63
C VAL A 43 2.19 -16.37 -5.80
N ARG A 44 3.27 -16.36 -5.00
CA ARG A 44 4.30 -17.40 -5.07
C ARG A 44 3.76 -18.78 -4.70
N THR A 45 2.98 -18.88 -3.63
CA THR A 45 2.34 -20.16 -3.24
C THR A 45 1.37 -20.60 -4.33
N GLN A 46 0.53 -19.71 -4.85
CA GLN A 46 -0.41 -20.03 -5.91
C GLN A 46 0.31 -20.54 -7.18
N GLU A 47 1.34 -19.85 -7.66
CA GLU A 47 2.11 -20.26 -8.84
C GLU A 47 2.82 -21.61 -8.62
N THR A 48 3.43 -21.80 -7.45
CA THR A 48 4.17 -23.04 -7.14
C THR A 48 3.21 -24.22 -7.06
N GLU A 49 2.11 -24.07 -6.34
CA GLU A 49 1.17 -25.16 -6.10
C GLU A 49 0.31 -25.47 -7.34
N THR A 50 -0.06 -24.47 -8.14
CA THR A 50 -0.73 -24.72 -9.43
C THR A 50 0.20 -25.37 -10.44
N GLY A 51 1.49 -24.99 -10.46
CA GLY A 51 2.51 -25.65 -11.26
C GLY A 51 2.70 -27.11 -10.85
N GLY A 52 2.76 -27.39 -9.56
CA GLY A 52 2.85 -28.75 -9.01
C GLY A 52 1.59 -29.58 -9.29
N LEU A 53 0.40 -29.00 -9.15
CA LEU A 53 -0.88 -29.63 -9.50
C LEU A 53 -0.93 -30.00 -11.00
N LYS A 54 -0.45 -29.11 -11.87
CA LYS A 54 -0.38 -29.41 -13.30
C LYS A 54 0.55 -30.58 -13.59
N ARG A 55 1.78 -30.58 -13.04
CA ARG A 55 2.76 -31.66 -13.25
C ARG A 55 2.26 -33.01 -12.73
N THR A 56 1.61 -33.02 -11.58
CA THR A 56 1.00 -34.23 -11.02
C THR A 56 -0.15 -34.74 -11.89
N SER A 57 -0.99 -33.85 -12.42
CA SER A 57 -2.05 -34.22 -13.38
C SER A 57 -1.51 -34.81 -14.69
N GLU A 58 -0.36 -34.34 -15.18
CA GLU A 58 0.29 -34.86 -16.40
C GLU A 58 0.79 -36.30 -16.20
N ILE A 59 1.30 -36.64 -15.01
CA ILE A 59 1.70 -38.01 -14.66
C ILE A 59 0.49 -38.94 -14.67
N MET A 60 -0.62 -38.54 -14.03
CA MET A 60 -1.86 -39.32 -14.02
C MET A 60 -2.36 -39.57 -15.44
N ALA A 61 -2.46 -38.51 -16.26
CA ALA A 61 -2.90 -38.61 -17.64
C ALA A 61 -2.00 -39.55 -18.49
N ALA A 62 -0.68 -39.50 -18.28
CA ALA A 62 0.26 -40.37 -18.98
C ALA A 62 0.16 -41.83 -18.50
N ALA A 63 -0.08 -42.06 -17.20
CA ALA A 63 -0.25 -43.39 -16.62
C ALA A 63 -1.56 -44.05 -17.11
N ASP A 64 -2.67 -43.31 -17.12
CA ASP A 64 -3.95 -43.76 -17.69
C ASP A 64 -3.86 -44.03 -19.19
N GLY A 65 -3.16 -43.13 -19.89
CA GLY A 65 -2.87 -43.25 -21.32
C GLY A 65 -2.06 -44.51 -21.63
N LEU A 66 -1.11 -44.87 -20.76
CA LEU A 66 -0.30 -46.09 -20.89
C LEU A 66 -1.14 -47.35 -20.75
N ILE A 67 -2.02 -47.44 -19.75
CA ILE A 67 -2.96 -48.57 -19.60
C ILE A 67 -3.80 -48.73 -20.86
N SER A 68 -4.45 -47.65 -21.29
CA SER A 68 -5.29 -47.64 -22.49
C SER A 68 -4.53 -48.08 -23.75
N ALA A 69 -3.28 -47.64 -23.90
CA ALA A 69 -2.44 -48.00 -25.06
C ALA A 69 -2.00 -49.47 -25.03
N ILE A 70 -1.75 -50.03 -23.84
CA ILE A 70 -1.40 -51.44 -23.67
C ILE A 70 -2.60 -52.34 -23.97
N GLU A 71 -3.79 -52.00 -23.46
CA GLU A 71 -5.02 -52.73 -23.79
C GLU A 71 -5.28 -52.73 -25.30
N GLU A 72 -5.09 -51.58 -25.96
CA GLU A 72 -5.24 -51.43 -27.40
C GLU A 72 -4.23 -52.29 -28.20
N GLN A 73 -3.00 -52.38 -27.72
CA GLN A 73 -1.95 -53.23 -28.31
C GLN A 73 -2.30 -54.72 -28.16
N LEU A 74 -2.78 -55.12 -26.99
CA LEU A 74 -3.19 -56.50 -26.72
C LEU A 74 -4.43 -56.90 -27.52
N ALA A 75 -5.32 -55.96 -27.82
CA ALA A 75 -6.46 -56.14 -28.71
C ALA A 75 -6.08 -56.30 -30.20
N GLY A 76 -4.78 -56.25 -30.54
CA GLY A 76 -4.28 -56.54 -31.88
C GLY A 76 -4.31 -55.36 -32.86
N LYS A 77 -4.42 -54.11 -32.37
CA LYS A 77 -4.47 -52.91 -33.24
C LYS A 77 -3.12 -52.51 -33.88
N GLY A 78 -2.12 -53.39 -33.86
CA GLY A 78 -0.89 -53.29 -34.66
C GLY A 78 0.02 -52.10 -34.32
N ARG A 79 0.74 -51.57 -35.33
CA ARG A 79 1.83 -50.59 -35.16
C ARG A 79 1.39 -49.26 -34.53
N GLN A 80 0.12 -48.88 -34.64
CA GLN A 80 -0.40 -47.62 -34.08
C GLN A 80 -0.45 -47.67 -32.55
N ALA A 81 -0.92 -48.78 -31.99
CA ALA A 81 -0.98 -48.98 -30.55
C ALA A 81 0.43 -49.04 -29.94
N GLN A 82 1.37 -49.71 -30.61
CA GLN A 82 2.78 -49.72 -30.20
C GLN A 82 3.41 -48.31 -30.15
N ARG A 83 3.16 -47.46 -31.14
CA ARG A 83 3.62 -46.05 -31.13
C ARG A 83 3.02 -45.27 -29.97
N ARG A 84 1.73 -45.50 -29.68
CA ARG A 84 1.02 -44.85 -28.58
C ARG A 84 1.60 -45.26 -27.23
N VAL A 85 1.90 -46.54 -27.02
CA VAL A 85 2.59 -47.01 -25.80
C VAL A 85 3.94 -46.31 -25.65
N GLN A 86 4.75 -46.26 -26.70
CA GLN A 86 6.07 -45.60 -26.64
C GLN A 86 5.95 -44.09 -26.33
N SER A 87 4.96 -43.42 -26.92
CA SER A 87 4.69 -42.01 -26.62
C SER A 87 4.26 -41.80 -25.17
N GLN A 88 3.36 -42.63 -24.63
CA GLN A 88 2.91 -42.51 -23.24
C GLN A 88 4.03 -42.81 -22.24
N LEU A 89 4.88 -43.80 -22.51
CA LEU A 89 6.08 -44.06 -21.70
C LEU A 89 7.03 -42.86 -21.68
N MET A 90 7.24 -42.20 -22.82
CA MET A 90 8.07 -41.00 -22.90
C MET A 90 7.44 -39.81 -22.14
N HIS A 91 6.14 -39.59 -22.29
CA HIS A 91 5.43 -38.55 -21.55
C HIS A 91 5.49 -38.80 -20.04
N LEU A 92 5.24 -40.04 -19.62
CA LEU A 92 5.27 -40.44 -18.22
C LEU A 92 6.65 -40.20 -17.59
N HIS A 93 7.72 -40.56 -18.31
CA HIS A 93 9.10 -40.32 -17.89
C HIS A 93 9.40 -38.82 -17.74
N GLU A 94 9.08 -38.02 -18.76
CA GLU A 94 9.36 -36.58 -18.76
C GLU A 94 8.52 -35.83 -17.71
N SER A 95 7.24 -36.19 -17.55
CA SER A 95 6.38 -35.60 -16.51
C SER A 95 6.86 -35.95 -15.10
N PHE A 96 7.32 -37.18 -14.87
CA PHE A 96 7.90 -37.55 -13.57
C PHE A 96 9.22 -36.81 -13.30
N LYS A 97 10.12 -36.75 -14.29
CA LYS A 97 11.37 -35.99 -14.20
C LYS A 97 11.11 -34.51 -13.92
N ALA A 98 10.12 -33.91 -14.57
CA ALA A 98 9.69 -32.55 -14.29
C ALA A 98 9.21 -32.39 -12.85
N LEU A 99 8.41 -33.33 -12.32
CA LEU A 99 7.98 -33.33 -10.93
C LEU A 99 9.18 -33.38 -9.96
N GLU A 100 10.17 -34.23 -10.21
CA GLU A 100 11.35 -34.37 -9.34
C GLU A 100 12.22 -33.11 -9.25
N THR A 101 12.25 -32.29 -10.30
CA THR A 101 13.00 -31.02 -10.28
C THR A 101 12.27 -29.90 -9.53
N THR A 102 11.03 -30.13 -9.10
CA THR A 102 10.22 -29.12 -8.39
C THR A 102 10.61 -29.12 -6.91
N SER A 103 10.86 -27.94 -6.34
CA SER A 103 11.18 -27.80 -4.92
C SER A 103 9.96 -28.12 -4.06
N MET A 104 10.09 -29.06 -3.13
CA MET A 104 9.00 -29.55 -2.27
C MET A 104 9.29 -29.20 -0.81
N GLU A 105 8.40 -28.46 -0.19
CA GLU A 105 8.57 -27.94 1.16
C GLU A 105 8.04 -28.92 2.24
N GLY A 106 6.99 -29.70 1.93
CA GLY A 106 6.34 -30.60 2.89
C GLY A 106 7.02 -31.97 3.04
N ALA A 107 7.06 -32.48 4.27
CA ALA A 107 7.56 -33.83 4.56
C ALA A 107 6.70 -34.93 3.88
N GLU A 108 5.38 -34.74 3.85
CA GLU A 108 4.43 -35.66 3.20
C GLU A 108 4.61 -35.70 1.67
N GLU A 109 4.81 -34.54 1.03
CA GLU A 109 5.09 -34.44 -0.41
C GLU A 109 6.39 -35.16 -0.78
N ARG A 110 7.45 -34.95 0.02
CA ARG A 110 8.73 -35.64 -0.17
C ARG A 110 8.59 -37.15 -0.03
N GLN A 111 7.77 -37.61 0.90
CA GLN A 111 7.47 -39.04 1.07
C GLN A 111 6.74 -39.60 -0.16
N LEU A 112 5.69 -38.92 -0.64
CA LEU A 112 4.94 -39.35 -1.82
C LEU A 112 5.79 -39.38 -3.09
N ILE A 113 6.68 -38.41 -3.27
CA ILE A 113 7.65 -38.43 -4.38
C ILE A 113 8.63 -39.58 -4.24
N GLY A 114 9.06 -39.91 -3.01
CA GLY A 114 9.87 -41.10 -2.74
C GLY A 114 9.16 -42.40 -3.13
N VAL A 115 7.85 -42.50 -2.87
CA VAL A 115 7.02 -43.62 -3.33
C VAL A 115 6.96 -43.66 -4.86
N LEU A 116 6.65 -42.53 -5.51
CA LEU A 116 6.61 -42.46 -6.97
C LEU A 116 7.98 -42.80 -7.60
N ARG A 117 9.10 -42.42 -6.98
CA ARG A 117 10.45 -42.76 -7.45
C ARG A 117 10.69 -44.27 -7.52
N ASP A 118 10.08 -45.06 -6.64
CA ASP A 118 10.16 -46.52 -6.70
C ASP A 118 9.15 -47.12 -7.69
N LEU A 119 7.93 -46.57 -7.74
CA LEU A 119 6.85 -47.09 -8.59
C LEU A 119 7.06 -46.79 -10.08
N MET A 120 7.57 -45.59 -10.40
CA MET A 120 7.64 -45.10 -11.78
C MET A 120 8.52 -45.95 -12.71
N PRO A 121 9.77 -46.29 -12.34
CA PRO A 121 10.61 -47.16 -13.17
C PRO A 121 10.00 -48.55 -13.36
N ARG A 122 9.30 -49.07 -12.34
CA ARG A 122 8.61 -50.36 -12.41
C ARG A 122 7.45 -50.29 -13.40
N LEU A 123 6.64 -49.23 -13.36
CA LEU A 123 5.51 -49.03 -14.26
C LEU A 123 5.99 -48.91 -15.72
N GLU A 124 7.06 -48.14 -15.96
CA GLU A 124 7.66 -48.00 -17.29
C GLU A 124 8.28 -49.31 -17.81
N ALA A 125 8.99 -50.05 -16.95
CA ALA A 125 9.59 -51.33 -17.32
C ALA A 125 8.52 -52.37 -17.67
N PHE A 126 7.48 -52.46 -16.84
CA PHE A 126 6.40 -53.42 -17.02
C PHE A 126 5.52 -53.08 -18.23
N GLY A 127 5.26 -51.79 -18.48
CA GLY A 127 4.59 -51.33 -19.69
C GLY A 127 5.36 -51.66 -20.97
N ARG A 128 6.70 -51.51 -20.97
CA ARG A 128 7.56 -51.92 -22.10
C ARG A 128 7.53 -53.43 -22.35
N GLU A 129 7.58 -54.21 -21.27
CA GLU A 129 7.56 -55.68 -21.34
C GLU A 129 6.26 -56.21 -21.94
N LEU A 130 5.12 -55.64 -21.52
CA LEU A 130 3.80 -55.97 -22.06
C LEU A 130 3.66 -55.54 -23.52
N ALA A 131 4.15 -54.36 -23.89
CA ALA A 131 4.13 -53.88 -25.27
C ALA A 131 4.98 -54.72 -26.24
N ALA A 132 6.05 -55.34 -25.74
CA ALA A 132 6.93 -56.22 -26.51
C ALA A 132 6.40 -57.66 -26.64
N THR A 133 5.36 -58.03 -25.90
CA THR A 133 4.81 -59.40 -25.90
C THR A 133 3.96 -59.63 -27.18
N PRO A 134 4.28 -60.62 -28.03
CA PRO A 134 3.48 -60.94 -29.21
C PRO A 134 2.06 -61.43 -28.86
N SER A 135 1.07 -60.97 -29.63
CA SER A 135 -0.37 -61.12 -29.41
C SER A 135 -0.94 -62.55 -29.15
N PRO A 136 -0.34 -63.70 -29.56
CA PRO A 136 -0.97 -65.02 -29.32
C PRO A 136 -0.58 -65.75 -28.02
N ALA A 137 0.27 -65.19 -27.13
CA ALA A 137 0.68 -65.85 -25.89
C ALA A 137 -0.35 -65.71 -24.74
N ALA A 138 -1.62 -66.04 -25.01
CA ALA A 138 -2.80 -65.65 -24.21
C ALA A 138 -2.98 -66.32 -22.83
N ARG A 139 -2.12 -67.26 -22.40
CA ARG A 139 -2.36 -67.97 -21.13
C ARG A 139 -2.03 -67.18 -19.86
N ASP A 140 -1.18 -66.15 -19.94
CA ASP A 140 -0.74 -65.35 -18.77
C ASP A 140 -0.89 -63.83 -18.94
N VAL A 141 -1.40 -63.36 -20.10
CA VAL A 141 -1.57 -61.93 -20.39
C VAL A 141 -2.51 -61.26 -19.38
N SER A 142 -3.60 -61.94 -19.01
CA SER A 142 -4.58 -61.39 -18.05
C SER A 142 -3.97 -61.18 -16.65
N GLY A 143 -3.12 -62.11 -16.19
CA GLY A 143 -2.42 -61.98 -14.91
C GLY A 143 -1.43 -60.83 -14.90
N ARG A 144 -0.67 -60.67 -15.99
CA ARG A 144 0.29 -59.57 -16.17
C ARG A 144 -0.41 -58.22 -16.31
N VAL A 145 -1.50 -58.12 -17.09
CA VAL A 145 -2.33 -56.90 -17.15
C VAL A 145 -2.90 -56.56 -15.77
N GLY A 146 -3.40 -57.54 -15.02
CA GLY A 146 -3.86 -57.31 -13.65
C GLY A 146 -2.77 -56.81 -12.70
N ALA A 147 -1.51 -57.27 -12.87
CA ALA A 147 -0.37 -56.74 -12.12
C ALA A 147 -0.03 -55.30 -12.52
N LEU A 148 -0.17 -54.95 -13.80
CA LEU A 148 0.06 -53.60 -14.31
C LEU A 148 -0.99 -52.64 -13.75
N ILE A 149 -2.25 -53.05 -13.75
CA ILE A 149 -3.36 -52.28 -13.17
C ILE A 149 -3.11 -52.02 -11.68
N ARG A 150 -2.66 -53.03 -10.91
CA ARG A 150 -2.31 -52.82 -9.48
C ARG A 150 -1.18 -51.82 -9.28
N LEU A 151 -0.18 -51.84 -10.17
CA LEU A 151 0.93 -50.90 -10.10
C LEU A 151 0.51 -49.48 -10.49
N HIS A 152 -0.35 -49.37 -11.51
CA HIS A 152 -1.01 -48.13 -11.89
C HIS A 152 -1.87 -47.58 -10.75
N ASP A 153 -2.67 -48.39 -10.07
CA ASP A 153 -3.50 -48.00 -8.93
C ASP A 153 -2.68 -47.45 -7.74
N GLN A 154 -1.48 -48.00 -7.51
CA GLN A 154 -0.53 -47.46 -6.52
C GLN A 154 0.03 -46.09 -6.95
N VAL A 155 0.33 -45.90 -8.23
CA VAL A 155 0.75 -44.59 -8.77
C VAL A 155 -0.41 -43.59 -8.68
N ASP A 156 -1.61 -44.00 -9.08
CA ASP A 156 -2.82 -43.19 -9.03
C ASP A 156 -3.11 -42.71 -7.60
N THR A 157 -3.06 -43.62 -6.63
CA THR A 157 -3.23 -43.28 -5.20
C THR A 157 -2.18 -42.26 -4.73
N ALA A 158 -0.92 -42.44 -5.10
CA ALA A 158 0.16 -41.53 -4.71
C ALA A 158 0.03 -40.15 -5.37
N VAL A 159 -0.33 -40.12 -6.65
CA VAL A 159 -0.56 -38.88 -7.41
C VAL A 159 -1.80 -38.14 -6.89
N HIS A 160 -2.92 -38.82 -6.64
CA HIS A 160 -4.12 -38.21 -6.08
C HIS A 160 -3.86 -37.56 -4.72
N ARG A 161 -3.17 -38.26 -3.80
CA ARG A 161 -2.79 -37.66 -2.50
C ARG A 161 -1.91 -36.43 -2.67
N LEU A 162 -0.99 -36.47 -3.63
CA LEU A 162 -0.15 -35.32 -3.93
C LEU A 162 -0.99 -34.16 -4.49
N MET A 163 -1.93 -34.42 -5.39
CA MET A 163 -2.89 -33.42 -5.89
C MET A 163 -3.74 -32.82 -4.76
N GLU A 164 -4.25 -33.64 -3.83
CA GLU A 164 -4.99 -33.17 -2.66
C GLU A 164 -4.15 -32.24 -1.77
N ILE A 165 -2.84 -32.47 -1.66
CA ILE A 165 -1.95 -31.55 -0.94
C ILE A 165 -1.86 -30.21 -1.66
N HIS A 166 -1.64 -30.21 -2.98
CA HIS A 166 -1.57 -28.99 -3.77
C HIS A 166 -2.88 -28.19 -3.70
N VAL A 167 -4.04 -28.87 -3.85
CA VAL A 167 -5.36 -28.24 -3.72
C VAL A 167 -5.55 -27.65 -2.31
N ARG A 168 -5.24 -28.41 -1.25
CA ARG A 168 -5.35 -27.90 0.13
C ARG A 168 -4.48 -26.68 0.39
N LYS A 169 -3.26 -26.64 -0.15
CA LYS A 169 -2.38 -25.47 -0.03
C LYS A 169 -2.88 -24.27 -0.84
N ILE A 170 -3.42 -24.49 -2.03
CA ILE A 170 -4.08 -23.43 -2.82
C ILE A 170 -5.28 -22.87 -2.04
N ASP A 171 -6.14 -23.73 -1.50
CA ASP A 171 -7.31 -23.31 -0.71
C ASP A 171 -6.89 -22.54 0.55
N ALA A 172 -5.85 -23.01 1.26
CA ALA A 172 -5.29 -22.31 2.41
C ALA A 172 -4.72 -20.93 2.03
N ALA A 173 -4.05 -20.83 0.87
CA ALA A 173 -3.56 -19.56 0.35
C ALA A 173 -4.73 -18.61 0.03
N ILE A 174 -5.81 -19.10 -0.58
CA ILE A 174 -7.01 -18.31 -0.90
C ILE A 174 -7.71 -17.80 0.38
N LEU A 175 -7.87 -18.67 1.38
CA LEU A 175 -8.45 -18.28 2.67
C LEU A 175 -7.58 -17.23 3.36
N GLY A 176 -6.25 -17.37 3.28
CA GLY A 176 -5.31 -16.35 3.75
C GLY A 176 -5.54 -14.97 3.11
N VAL A 177 -5.91 -14.89 1.83
CA VAL A 177 -6.21 -13.61 1.15
C VAL A 177 -7.38 -12.89 1.78
N SER A 178 -8.41 -13.61 2.24
CA SER A 178 -9.56 -12.99 2.90
C SER A 178 -9.13 -12.30 4.18
N ASP A 179 -8.32 -12.97 5.00
CA ASP A 179 -7.79 -12.41 6.24
C ASP A 179 -6.87 -11.21 5.96
N VAL A 180 -6.00 -11.32 4.94
CA VAL A 180 -5.16 -10.21 4.46
C VAL A 180 -6.02 -9.02 4.04
N SER A 181 -7.09 -9.25 3.30
CA SER A 181 -7.97 -8.20 2.78
C SER A 181 -8.66 -7.44 3.93
N GLN A 182 -9.14 -8.16 4.95
CA GLN A 182 -9.72 -7.52 6.13
C GLN A 182 -8.68 -6.72 6.93
N GLN A 183 -7.47 -7.26 7.08
CA GLN A 183 -6.38 -6.55 7.77
C GLN A 183 -5.98 -5.27 7.02
N VAL A 184 -5.91 -5.31 5.68
CA VAL A 184 -5.62 -4.14 4.84
C VAL A 184 -6.69 -3.07 4.99
N ILE A 185 -7.98 -3.45 4.93
CA ILE A 185 -9.10 -2.52 5.11
C ILE A 185 -9.02 -1.89 6.50
N PHE A 186 -8.81 -2.69 7.54
CA PHE A 186 -8.71 -2.20 8.91
C PHE A 186 -7.56 -1.21 9.08
N VAL A 187 -6.35 -1.57 8.64
CA VAL A 187 -5.17 -0.68 8.71
C VAL A 187 -5.41 0.60 7.93
N THR A 188 -5.98 0.51 6.73
CA THR A 188 -6.30 1.68 5.89
C THR A 188 -7.28 2.62 6.58
N ILE A 189 -8.36 2.09 7.17
CA ILE A 189 -9.35 2.87 7.91
C ILE A 189 -8.71 3.54 9.13
N VAL A 190 -7.92 2.80 9.91
CA VAL A 190 -7.23 3.34 11.09
C VAL A 190 -6.26 4.45 10.70
N THR A 191 -5.47 4.25 9.65
CA THR A 191 -4.57 5.27 9.10
C THR A 191 -5.33 6.51 8.64
N LEU A 192 -6.46 6.34 7.96
CA LEU A 192 -7.29 7.46 7.50
C LEU A 192 -7.86 8.24 8.68
N ILE A 193 -8.38 7.55 9.70
CA ILE A 193 -8.91 8.18 10.91
C ILE A 193 -7.83 8.95 11.65
N ILE A 194 -6.68 8.32 11.93
CA ILE A 194 -5.57 8.97 12.65
C ILE A 194 -5.07 10.20 11.88
N SER A 195 -4.92 10.08 10.55
CA SER A 195 -4.48 11.19 9.71
C SER A 195 -5.50 12.32 9.68
N GLY A 196 -6.80 11.99 9.61
CA GLY A 196 -7.88 12.98 9.69
C GLY A 196 -7.93 13.70 11.03
N VAL A 197 -7.81 12.96 12.15
CA VAL A 197 -7.77 13.54 13.50
C VAL A 197 -6.56 14.47 13.66
N MET A 198 -5.37 14.07 13.19
CA MET A 198 -4.19 14.94 13.22
C MET A 198 -4.35 16.17 12.34
N ALA A 199 -4.91 16.01 11.14
CA ALA A 199 -5.16 17.13 10.24
C ALA A 199 -6.09 18.17 10.88
N VAL A 200 -7.20 17.74 11.48
CA VAL A 200 -8.14 18.63 12.20
C VAL A 200 -7.47 19.23 13.44
N GLY A 201 -6.81 18.41 14.25
CA GLY A 201 -6.18 18.83 15.50
C GLY A 201 -5.05 19.85 15.33
N ILE A 202 -4.34 19.82 14.19
CA ILE A 202 -3.27 20.76 13.87
C ILE A 202 -3.81 21.99 13.11
N SER A 203 -4.74 21.79 12.17
CA SER A 203 -5.22 22.88 11.29
C SER A 203 -6.06 23.92 12.04
N ILE A 204 -6.92 23.51 12.98
CA ILE A 204 -7.79 24.45 13.71
C ILE A 204 -6.98 25.43 14.58
N PRO A 205 -6.04 24.99 15.43
CA PRO A 205 -5.21 25.92 16.22
C PRO A 205 -4.32 26.79 15.34
N LEU A 206 -3.76 26.23 14.26
CA LEU A 206 -2.92 26.99 13.32
C LEU A 206 -3.72 28.11 12.64
N ALA A 207 -4.94 27.80 12.17
CA ALA A 207 -5.84 28.79 11.58
C ALA A 207 -6.18 29.90 12.58
N HIS A 208 -6.54 29.56 13.82
CA HIS A 208 -6.83 30.56 14.85
C HIS A 208 -5.62 31.45 15.16
N TRP A 209 -4.43 30.85 15.26
CA TRP A 209 -3.19 31.57 15.54
C TRP A 209 -2.80 32.54 14.42
N LEU A 210 -3.06 32.18 13.16
CA LEU A 210 -2.75 33.02 12.00
C LEU A 210 -3.84 34.09 11.75
N SER A 211 -5.12 33.70 11.77
CA SER A 211 -6.22 34.59 11.42
C SER A 211 -6.45 35.70 12.44
N ARG A 212 -6.33 35.42 13.75
CA ARG A 212 -6.57 36.44 14.80
C ARG A 212 -5.69 37.70 14.65
N PRO A 213 -4.35 37.63 14.61
CA PRO A 213 -3.51 38.81 14.49
C PRO A 213 -3.64 39.52 13.13
N ILE A 214 -3.87 38.77 12.03
CA ILE A 214 -4.10 39.36 10.71
C ILE A 214 -5.40 40.19 10.71
N VAL A 215 -6.48 39.66 11.27
CA VAL A 215 -7.75 40.37 11.38
C VAL A 215 -7.61 41.59 12.29
N ALA A 216 -6.91 41.45 13.43
CA ALA A 216 -6.66 42.56 14.34
C ALA A 216 -5.87 43.70 13.68
N LEU A 217 -4.81 43.38 12.92
CA LEU A 217 -4.07 44.36 12.13
C LEU A 217 -4.94 45.03 11.06
N ALA A 218 -5.73 44.25 10.31
CA ALA A 218 -6.61 44.79 9.28
C ALA A 218 -7.73 45.69 9.86
N GLN A 219 -8.20 45.40 11.07
CA GLN A 219 -9.14 46.26 11.78
C GLN A 219 -8.44 47.52 12.31
N GLY A 220 -7.26 47.39 12.91
CA GLY A 220 -6.48 48.52 13.40
C GLY A 220 -6.12 49.51 12.29
N SER A 221 -5.67 49.02 11.14
CA SER A 221 -5.38 49.87 9.97
C SER A 221 -6.60 50.64 9.48
N ARG A 222 -7.79 50.03 9.50
CA ARG A 222 -9.04 50.72 9.14
C ARG A 222 -9.38 51.83 10.12
N ARG A 223 -9.27 51.57 11.43
CA ARG A 223 -9.51 52.58 12.47
C ARG A 223 -8.56 53.77 12.37
N LEU A 224 -7.27 53.52 12.11
CA LEU A 224 -6.29 54.57 11.84
C LEU A 224 -6.69 55.41 10.62
N ALA A 225 -7.13 54.78 9.53
CA ALA A 225 -7.56 55.47 8.31
C ALA A 225 -8.83 56.32 8.53
N GLU A 226 -9.69 55.91 9.46
CA GLU A 226 -10.89 56.65 9.89
C GLU A 226 -10.59 57.78 10.88
N GLY A 227 -9.33 57.94 11.32
CA GLY A 227 -8.88 59.03 12.19
C GLY A 227 -8.74 58.66 13.67
N ASP A 228 -9.02 57.41 14.06
CA ASP A 228 -8.75 56.91 15.42
C ASP A 228 -7.26 56.55 15.57
N LEU A 229 -6.41 57.58 15.73
CA LEU A 229 -4.96 57.42 15.87
C LEU A 229 -4.54 56.88 17.25
N SER A 230 -5.46 56.82 18.21
CA SER A 230 -5.21 56.30 19.56
C SER A 230 -5.23 54.76 19.61
N HIS A 231 -5.81 54.11 18.60
CA HIS A 231 -5.94 52.66 18.56
C HIS A 231 -4.57 51.96 18.50
N ARG A 232 -4.44 50.83 19.19
CA ARG A 232 -3.26 49.95 19.20
C ARG A 232 -3.69 48.49 19.07
N VAL A 233 -2.89 47.69 18.39
CA VAL A 233 -3.11 46.25 18.21
C VAL A 233 -2.33 45.48 19.27
N GLU A 234 -2.96 44.48 19.88
CA GLU A 234 -2.34 43.64 20.91
C GLU A 234 -1.19 42.79 20.33
N VAL A 235 -0.02 42.84 20.96
CA VAL A 235 1.16 42.06 20.56
C VAL A 235 1.16 40.71 21.29
N ALA A 236 0.17 39.86 20.96
CA ALA A 236 0.04 38.53 21.58
C ALA A 236 0.92 37.45 20.89
N SER A 237 1.30 37.67 19.63
CA SER A 237 2.08 36.71 18.83
C SER A 237 3.57 37.05 18.86
N GLY A 238 4.43 36.03 18.89
CA GLY A 238 5.89 36.19 18.68
C GLY A 238 6.30 35.87 17.24
N GLY A 239 7.54 36.19 16.87
CA GLY A 239 8.02 36.08 15.48
C GLY A 239 7.47 37.18 14.57
N GLU A 240 7.39 36.90 13.27
CA GLU A 240 7.08 37.87 12.21
C GLU A 240 5.76 38.64 12.43
N LEU A 241 4.71 37.98 12.92
CA LEU A 241 3.43 38.65 13.22
C LEU A 241 3.52 39.60 14.41
N GLY A 242 4.31 39.25 15.41
CA GLY A 242 4.58 40.10 16.57
C GLY A 242 5.36 41.35 16.18
N GLU A 243 6.40 41.17 15.36
CA GLU A 243 7.21 42.28 14.81
C GLU A 243 6.33 43.21 13.96
N THR A 244 5.43 42.66 13.14
CA THR A 244 4.50 43.44 12.34
C THR A 244 3.52 44.24 13.22
N ALA A 245 3.00 43.64 14.29
CA ALA A 245 2.13 44.34 15.24
C ALA A 245 2.86 45.45 16.02
N GLN A 246 4.11 45.23 16.40
CA GLN A 246 4.95 46.26 17.01
C GLN A 246 5.22 47.41 16.03
N ALA A 247 5.60 47.11 14.78
CA ALA A 247 5.82 48.11 13.75
C ALA A 247 4.56 48.94 13.46
N PHE A 248 3.38 48.29 13.43
CA PHE A 248 2.09 48.96 13.32
C PHE A 248 1.85 49.94 14.47
N ASN A 249 2.05 49.51 15.72
CA ASN A 249 1.83 50.36 16.89
C ASN A 249 2.78 51.57 16.94
N VAL A 250 4.04 51.39 16.53
CA VAL A 250 5.01 52.49 16.42
C VAL A 250 4.59 53.50 15.35
N MET A 251 4.06 53.03 14.21
CA MET A 251 3.51 53.91 13.17
C MET A 251 2.31 54.71 13.68
N ALA A 252 1.38 54.05 14.39
CA ALA A 252 0.21 54.69 14.99
C ALA A 252 0.61 55.79 15.99
N GLU A 253 1.59 55.53 16.85
CA GLU A 253 2.11 56.51 17.81
C GLU A 253 2.71 57.74 17.12
N ARG A 254 3.48 57.54 16.04
CA ARG A 254 4.05 58.65 15.26
C ARG A 254 2.97 59.51 14.62
N LEU A 255 1.95 58.88 14.02
CA LEU A 255 0.82 59.60 13.41
C LEU A 255 0.05 60.41 14.46
N GLU A 256 -0.26 59.80 15.61
CA GLU A 256 -0.95 60.47 16.71
C GLU A 256 -0.16 61.70 17.21
N ARG A 257 1.16 61.54 17.42
CA ARG A 257 2.03 62.64 17.85
C ARG A 257 2.05 63.77 16.81
N SER A 258 2.23 63.45 15.53
CA SER A 258 2.21 64.46 14.46
C SER A 258 0.85 65.17 14.33
N ALA A 259 -0.27 64.48 14.56
CA ALA A 259 -1.59 65.10 14.57
C ALA A 259 -1.76 66.08 15.75
N ILE A 260 -1.29 65.72 16.94
CA ILE A 260 -1.28 66.59 18.12
C ILE A 260 -0.42 67.83 17.89
N GLU A 261 0.79 67.65 17.36
CA GLU A 261 1.71 68.75 17.03
C GLU A 261 1.09 69.71 16.00
N ASN A 262 0.48 69.18 14.93
CA ASN A 262 -0.21 69.99 13.93
C ASN A 262 -1.39 70.76 14.52
N ALA A 263 -2.20 70.13 15.37
CA ALA A 263 -3.33 70.79 16.04
C ALA A 263 -2.85 71.95 16.94
N ALA A 264 -1.75 71.75 17.68
CA ALA A 264 -1.13 72.80 18.50
C ALA A 264 -0.61 73.96 17.64
N LEU A 265 0.02 73.66 16.50
CA LEU A 265 0.48 74.68 15.54
C LEU A 265 -0.69 75.50 14.98
N TYR A 266 -1.77 74.86 14.53
CA TYR A 266 -2.96 75.57 14.04
C TYR A 266 -3.62 76.44 15.12
N GLY A 267 -3.68 75.96 16.37
CA GLY A 267 -4.15 76.75 17.51
C GLY A 267 -3.30 78.00 17.75
N ALA A 268 -1.97 77.86 17.72
CA ALA A 268 -1.04 78.97 17.89
C ALA A 268 -1.13 80.00 16.75
N VAL A 269 -1.30 79.54 15.50
CA VAL A 269 -1.49 80.43 14.33
C VAL A 269 -2.80 81.21 14.48
N ARG A 270 -3.89 80.56 14.87
CA ARG A 270 -5.20 81.21 15.06
C ARG A 270 -5.14 82.25 16.17
N GLN A 271 -4.52 81.93 17.30
CA GLN A 271 -4.33 82.87 18.41
C GLN A 271 -3.50 84.10 18.00
N ARG A 272 -2.46 83.90 17.17
CA ARG A 272 -1.68 85.02 16.60
C ARG A 272 -2.53 85.89 15.68
N ALA A 273 -3.35 85.29 14.81
CA ALA A 273 -4.25 86.01 13.92
C ALA A 273 -5.29 86.84 14.69
N ASP A 274 -5.93 86.27 15.71
CA ASP A 274 -6.91 86.95 16.55
C ASP A 274 -6.29 88.13 17.31
N ARG A 275 -5.05 87.96 17.80
CA ARG A 275 -4.30 89.04 18.46
C ARG A 275 -4.00 90.19 17.51
N ILE A 276 -3.58 89.92 16.27
CA ILE A 276 -3.36 90.95 15.25
C ILE A 276 -4.66 91.66 14.89
N ALA A 277 -5.76 90.93 14.73
CA ALA A 277 -7.07 91.50 14.42
C ALA A 277 -7.62 92.38 15.56
N ALA A 278 -7.37 92.00 16.82
CA ALA A 278 -7.72 92.80 17.98
C ALA A 278 -6.89 94.10 18.04
N ILE A 279 -5.58 94.01 17.78
CA ILE A 279 -4.69 95.19 17.70
C ILE A 279 -5.19 96.14 16.61
N ASN A 280 -5.43 95.67 15.37
CA ASN A 280 -5.91 96.52 14.28
C ASN A 280 -7.27 97.18 14.56
N ARG A 281 -8.19 96.51 15.27
CA ARG A 281 -9.46 97.11 15.69
C ARG A 281 -9.26 98.23 16.70
N LEU A 282 -8.34 98.07 17.65
CA LEU A 282 -7.99 99.13 18.60
C LEU A 282 -7.34 100.31 17.87
N THR A 283 -6.43 100.07 16.92
CA THR A 283 -5.78 101.14 16.15
C THR A 283 -6.80 101.98 15.36
N ARG A 284 -7.84 101.35 14.81
CA ARG A 284 -8.89 102.02 14.02
C ARG A 284 -9.92 102.80 14.86
N ILE A 285 -9.95 102.59 16.17
CA ILE A 285 -10.79 103.34 17.12
C ILE A 285 -10.04 104.56 17.67
N VAL A 286 -8.70 104.51 17.67
CA VAL A 286 -7.83 105.56 18.23
C VAL A 286 -7.34 106.54 17.15
N SER A 287 -7.51 106.22 15.86
CA SER A 287 -7.31 107.13 14.72
C SER A 287 -8.62 107.79 14.29
#